data_AF-A0A6A3LTI1-F1
#
_entry.id   AF-A0A6A3LTI1-F1
#
_cell.length_a   1.000
_cell.length_b   1.000
_cell.length_c   1.000
_cell.angle_alpha   90.00
_cell.angle_beta   90.00
_cell.angle_gamma   90.00
#
_symmetry.space_group_name_H-M   'P 1'
#
loop_
_entity.id
_entity.type
_entity.pdbx_description
1 polymer ?
#
loop_
_entity_poly.entity_id
_entity_poly.type
_entity_poly.pdbx_seq_one_letter_code
_entity_poly.pdbx_strand_id
1 'polypeptide(L)'
;AETRQSLRVLQKSFTHDVSMGSVSGTNALLEQLRRYALYFSDPQIQLKRVESVAPGVLKASARLSVTVSEFTLRCVFPHLESTNSSDADATADEYRALREKLLGQRLSCSCEMTLLLDAESGRVVRLETSINLVESLVRVLGSAGDVVSVLQQALMTPEYVVGDVNAA
;
A
#
# COMPACT_ATOMS: atom_id res chain seq x y z
N ALA A 1 1.89 22.38 9.93
CA ALA A 1 3.00 22.24 10.90
C ALA A 1 3.08 20.83 11.49
N GLU A 2 1.93 20.22 11.83
CA GLU A 2 1.83 18.87 12.43
C GLU A 2 2.38 17.72 11.56
N THR A 3 2.16 17.75 10.24
CA THR A 3 2.67 16.71 9.31
C THR A 3 4.20 16.64 9.31
N ARG A 4 4.89 17.79 9.34
CA ARG A 4 6.36 17.85 9.40
C ARG A 4 6.90 17.35 10.73
N GLN A 5 6.15 17.53 11.81
CA GLN A 5 6.54 17.06 13.14
C GLN A 5 6.35 15.55 13.26
N SER A 6 5.24 15.02 12.76
CA SER A 6 4.95 13.58 12.71
C SER A 6 6.01 12.82 11.91
N LEU A 7 6.42 13.35 10.75
CA LEU A 7 7.49 12.77 9.95
C LEU A 7 8.84 12.74 10.68
N ARG A 8 9.19 13.80 11.42
CA ARG A 8 10.44 13.84 12.20
C ARG A 8 10.44 12.84 13.36
N VAL A 9 9.30 12.67 14.02
CA VAL A 9 9.15 11.65 15.07
C VAL A 9 9.34 10.27 14.46
N LEU A 10 8.65 9.99 13.35
CA LEU A 10 8.74 8.73 12.65
C LEU A 10 10.17 8.43 12.18
N GLN A 11 10.87 9.42 11.62
CA GLN A 11 12.27 9.30 11.20
C GLN A 11 13.20 8.95 12.37
N LYS A 12 12.96 9.50 13.56
CA LYS A 12 13.75 9.21 14.76
C LYS A 12 13.46 7.84 15.36
N SER A 13 12.29 7.27 15.08
CA SER A 13 11.89 5.93 15.52
C SER A 13 12.56 4.82 14.71
N PHE A 14 13.13 5.12 13.54
CA PHE A 14 13.83 4.16 12.69
C PHE A 14 15.35 4.22 12.88
N THR A 15 16.03 3.10 12.66
CA THR A 15 17.48 3.11 12.43
C THR A 15 17.79 3.63 11.03
N HIS A 16 19.05 4.02 10.81
CA HIS A 16 19.46 4.59 9.52
C HIS A 16 19.32 3.58 8.37
N ASP A 17 19.50 2.31 8.69
CA ASP A 17 19.48 1.13 7.83
C ASP A 17 18.18 0.33 7.91
N VAL A 18 17.08 0.96 8.38
CA VAL A 18 15.77 0.31 8.50
C VAL A 18 15.37 -0.35 7.18
N SER A 19 14.83 -1.57 7.26
CA SER A 19 14.36 -2.33 6.10
C SER A 19 12.84 -2.53 6.10
N MET A 20 12.22 -2.47 4.93
CA MET A 20 10.82 -2.82 4.68
C MET A 20 10.70 -3.56 3.34
N GLY A 21 10.58 -4.88 3.39
CA GLY A 21 10.61 -5.71 2.17
C GLY A 21 11.92 -5.50 1.40
N SER A 22 11.82 -5.04 0.15
CA SER A 22 12.96 -4.69 -0.71
C SER A 22 13.53 -3.28 -0.46
N VAL A 23 12.87 -2.46 0.36
CA VAL A 23 13.25 -1.07 0.65
C VAL A 23 14.21 -1.06 1.83
N SER A 24 15.34 -0.36 1.69
CA SER A 24 16.34 -0.22 2.75
C SER A 24 16.78 1.23 2.93
N GLY A 25 16.92 1.63 4.19
CA GLY A 25 17.31 2.96 4.61
C GLY A 25 16.12 3.87 4.94
N THR A 26 16.31 4.76 5.93
CA THR A 26 15.22 5.62 6.42
C THR A 26 14.65 6.53 5.33
N ASN A 27 15.49 7.07 4.44
CA ASN A 27 15.04 7.95 3.37
C ASN A 27 14.15 7.21 2.36
N ALA A 28 14.52 5.97 2.00
CA ALA A 28 13.74 5.17 1.07
C ALA A 28 12.37 4.79 1.68
N LEU A 29 12.34 4.48 2.98
CA LEU A 29 11.10 4.22 3.71
C LEU A 29 10.19 5.46 3.79
N LEU A 30 10.76 6.64 4.04
CA LEU A 30 10.00 7.89 4.06
C LEU A 30 9.43 8.24 2.68
N GLU A 31 10.17 7.99 1.59
CA GLU A 31 9.66 8.15 0.24
C GLU A 31 8.54 7.15 -0.07
N GLN A 32 8.60 5.91 0.41
CA GLN A 32 7.47 4.96 0.30
C GLN A 32 6.22 5.46 1.03
N LEU A 33 6.36 5.94 2.26
CA LEU A 33 5.24 6.53 3.01
C LEU A 33 4.64 7.74 2.29
N ARG A 34 5.50 8.57 1.69
CA ARG A 34 5.07 9.70 0.86
C ARG A 34 4.32 9.22 -0.37
N ARG A 35 4.78 8.18 -1.06
CA ARG A 35 4.07 7.59 -2.22
C ARG A 35 2.70 7.08 -1.80
N TYR A 36 2.58 6.35 -0.68
CA TYR A 36 1.27 5.92 -0.19
C TYR A 36 0.33 7.09 0.07
N ALA A 37 0.82 8.18 0.66
CA ALA A 37 0.03 9.38 0.92
C ALA A 37 -0.38 10.14 -0.34
N LEU A 38 0.37 10.03 -1.43
CA LEU A 38 0.08 10.67 -2.70
C LEU A 38 -0.79 9.81 -3.62
N TYR A 39 -0.50 8.50 -3.66
CA TYR A 39 -1.08 7.57 -4.64
C TYR A 39 -2.48 7.16 -4.22
N PHE A 40 -2.73 7.08 -2.91
CA PHE A 40 -4.03 6.77 -2.35
C PHE A 40 -4.68 8.03 -1.78
N SER A 41 -5.96 8.23 -2.09
CA SER A 41 -6.71 9.37 -1.54
C SER A 41 -7.25 9.04 -0.15
N ASP A 42 -7.18 10.01 0.77
CA ASP A 42 -7.64 9.90 2.16
C ASP A 42 -7.19 8.59 2.87
N PRO A 43 -5.88 8.31 2.95
CA PRO A 43 -5.37 7.15 3.64
C PRO A 43 -5.58 7.29 5.15
N GLN A 44 -6.25 6.32 5.75
CA GLN A 44 -6.52 6.25 7.19
C GLN A 44 -6.05 4.92 7.74
N ILE A 45 -5.22 4.96 8.77
CA ILE A 45 -4.79 3.79 9.52
C ILE A 45 -5.41 3.81 10.92
N GLN A 46 -6.22 2.80 11.22
CA GLN A 46 -6.82 2.62 12.54
C GLN A 46 -6.15 1.44 13.23
N LEU A 47 -5.22 1.74 14.13
CA LEU A 47 -4.57 0.75 14.98
C LEU A 47 -5.61 0.04 15.85
N LYS A 48 -5.58 -1.30 15.86
CA LYS A 48 -6.49 -2.14 16.64
C LYS A 48 -5.82 -2.71 17.86
N ARG A 49 -4.60 -3.20 17.70
CA ARG A 49 -3.79 -3.80 18.77
C ARG A 49 -2.32 -3.59 18.49
N VAL A 50 -1.56 -3.35 19.54
CA VAL A 50 -0.11 -3.49 19.54
C VAL A 50 0.24 -4.41 20.68
N GLU A 51 1.07 -5.40 20.41
CA GLU A 51 1.54 -6.34 21.42
C GLU A 51 3.01 -6.67 21.20
N SER A 52 3.71 -6.93 22.30
CA SER A 52 5.07 -7.47 22.26
C SER A 52 4.96 -8.99 22.16
N VAL A 53 5.46 -9.55 21.06
CA VAL A 53 5.41 -11.00 20.81
C VAL A 53 6.70 -11.70 21.21
N ALA A 54 7.80 -10.96 21.28
CA ALA A 54 9.10 -11.39 21.79
C ALA A 54 9.92 -10.15 22.20
N PRO A 55 11.01 -10.31 22.99
CA PRO A 55 11.92 -9.20 23.25
C PRO A 55 12.39 -8.54 21.95
N GLY A 56 12.14 -7.24 21.81
CA GLY A 56 12.48 -6.48 20.60
C GLY A 56 11.57 -6.73 19.40
N VAL A 57 10.44 -7.45 19.53
CA VAL A 57 9.49 -7.68 18.42
C VAL A 57 8.10 -7.21 18.82
N LEU A 58 7.60 -6.19 18.12
CA LEU A 58 6.23 -5.70 18.26
C LEU A 58 5.40 -6.16 17.08
N LYS A 59 4.22 -6.70 17.35
CA LYS A 59 3.20 -6.95 16.35
C LYS A 59 2.07 -5.96 16.51
N ALA A 60 1.68 -5.32 15.41
CA ALA A 60 0.57 -4.39 15.35
C ALA A 60 -0.46 -4.90 14.34
N SER A 61 -1.73 -4.89 14.74
CA SER A 61 -2.85 -5.06 13.81
C SER A 61 -3.56 -3.73 13.64
N ALA A 62 -3.95 -3.43 12.41
CA ALA A 62 -4.61 -2.20 12.04
C ALA A 62 -5.65 -2.45 10.95
N ARG A 63 -6.52 -1.47 10.75
CA ARG A 63 -7.37 -1.37 9.58
C ARG A 63 -6.89 -0.20 8.73
N LEU A 64 -6.44 -0.49 7.51
CA LEU A 64 -6.05 0.50 6.53
C LEU A 64 -7.25 0.77 5.62
N SER A 65 -7.68 2.02 5.56
CA SER A 65 -8.72 2.46 4.63
C SER A 65 -8.14 3.47 3.66
N VAL A 66 -8.38 3.26 2.38
CA VAL A 66 -7.89 4.10 1.28
C VAL A 66 -8.97 4.27 0.24
N THR A 67 -9.03 5.44 -0.38
CA THR A 67 -9.94 5.69 -1.51
C THR A 67 -9.17 5.57 -2.82
N VAL A 68 -9.72 4.81 -3.77
CA VAL A 68 -9.18 4.68 -5.12
C VAL A 68 -9.54 5.94 -5.90
N SER A 69 -8.54 6.74 -6.27
CA SER A 69 -8.70 7.90 -7.15
C SER A 69 -8.24 7.61 -8.57
N GLU A 70 -8.46 8.55 -9.49
CA GLU A 70 -7.86 8.49 -10.82
C GLU A 70 -6.33 8.38 -10.75
N PHE A 71 -5.71 9.08 -9.79
CA PHE A 71 -4.27 8.99 -9.57
C PHE A 71 -3.86 7.61 -9.04
N THR A 72 -4.67 6.99 -8.18
CA THR A 72 -4.45 5.61 -7.74
C THR A 72 -4.49 4.64 -8.92
N LEU A 73 -5.47 4.77 -9.81
CA LEU A 73 -5.56 3.94 -11.01
C LEU A 73 -4.33 4.14 -11.89
N ARG A 74 -3.95 5.38 -12.20
CA ARG A 74 -2.77 5.68 -13.01
C ARG A 74 -1.47 5.12 -12.44
N CYS A 75 -1.29 5.18 -11.12
CA CYS A 75 -0.03 4.83 -10.49
C CYS A 75 0.05 3.36 -10.05
N VAL A 76 -1.07 2.75 -9.69
CA VAL A 76 -1.12 1.39 -9.11
C VAL A 76 -1.74 0.39 -10.08
N PHE A 77 -2.72 0.82 -10.89
CA PHE A 77 -3.44 -0.04 -11.84
C PHE A 77 -3.45 0.56 -13.27
N PRO A 78 -2.29 0.97 -13.84
CA PRO A 78 -2.26 1.71 -15.10
C PRO A 78 -2.85 0.94 -16.28
N HIS A 79 -2.83 -0.40 -16.22
CA HIS A 79 -3.46 -1.26 -17.22
C HIS A 79 -4.97 -1.03 -17.35
N LEU A 80 -5.64 -0.62 -16.27
CA LEU A 80 -7.07 -0.25 -16.27
C LEU A 80 -7.33 1.14 -16.89
N GLU A 81 -6.30 1.96 -17.10
CA GLU A 81 -6.42 3.24 -17.83
C GLU A 81 -6.17 3.10 -19.34
N SER A 82 -5.52 2.01 -19.78
CA SER A 82 -5.11 1.88 -21.18
C SER A 82 -6.32 1.77 -22.11
N THR A 83 -6.52 2.84 -22.90
CA THR A 83 -7.53 2.96 -23.97
C THR A 83 -6.88 2.92 -25.36
N ASN A 84 -5.67 2.37 -25.47
CA ASN A 84 -4.97 2.18 -26.75
C ASN A 84 -4.96 0.67 -27.08
N SER A 85 -5.31 0.14 -28.24
CA SER A 85 -6.01 0.55 -29.46
C SER A 85 -6.12 -0.75 -30.28
N SER A 86 -7.11 -0.86 -31.16
CA SER A 86 -7.17 -1.77 -32.32
C SER A 86 -7.39 -3.29 -32.15
N ASP A 87 -7.60 -3.83 -30.95
CA ASP A 87 -8.13 -5.20 -30.80
C ASP A 87 -9.54 -5.19 -30.20
N ALA A 88 -10.47 -5.85 -30.89
CA ALA A 88 -11.90 -5.72 -30.75
C ALA A 88 -12.51 -6.16 -29.40
N ASP A 89 -13.32 -5.25 -28.82
CA ASP A 89 -14.69 -5.42 -28.30
C ASP A 89 -15.03 -6.36 -27.11
N ALA A 90 -14.09 -6.80 -26.26
CA ALA A 90 -14.49 -7.45 -24.99
C ALA A 90 -13.61 -7.10 -23.78
N THR A 91 -12.29 -7.19 -23.92
CA THR A 91 -11.35 -6.96 -22.81
C THR A 91 -11.22 -5.49 -22.42
N ALA A 92 -11.37 -4.57 -23.38
CA ALA A 92 -11.43 -3.14 -23.11
C ALA A 92 -12.68 -2.74 -22.31
N ASP A 93 -13.82 -3.37 -22.61
CA ASP A 93 -15.07 -3.17 -21.88
C ASP A 93 -14.99 -3.74 -20.46
N GLU A 94 -14.34 -4.89 -20.29
CA GLU A 94 -14.08 -5.47 -18.97
C GLU A 94 -13.19 -4.55 -18.10
N TYR A 95 -12.05 -4.05 -18.62
CA TYR A 95 -11.19 -3.14 -17.86
C TYR A 95 -11.86 -1.81 -17.56
N ARG A 96 -12.68 -1.29 -18.49
CA ARG A 96 -13.50 -0.12 -18.24
C ARG A 96 -14.50 -0.36 -17.12
N ALA A 97 -15.20 -1.49 -17.11
CA ALA A 97 -16.13 -1.85 -16.06
C ALA A 97 -15.42 -2.01 -14.70
N LEU A 98 -14.24 -2.64 -14.66
CA LEU A 98 -13.42 -2.74 -13.46
C LEU A 98 -12.98 -1.37 -12.94
N ARG A 99 -12.55 -0.48 -13.83
CA ARG A 99 -12.22 0.92 -13.51
C ARG A 99 -13.41 1.64 -12.89
N GLU A 100 -14.58 1.56 -13.51
CA GLU A 100 -15.81 2.20 -13.01
C GLU A 100 -16.25 1.63 -11.65
N LYS A 101 -16.08 0.32 -11.43
CA LYS A 101 -16.33 -0.31 -10.13
C LYS A 101 -15.37 0.18 -9.05
N LEU A 102 -14.08 0.39 -9.38
CA LEU A 102 -13.04 0.74 -8.40
C LEU A 102 -12.98 2.24 -8.11
N LEU A 103 -13.18 3.10 -9.11
CA LEU A 103 -13.01 4.53 -8.96
C LEU A 103 -13.95 5.10 -7.89
N GLY A 104 -13.39 5.85 -6.94
CA GLY A 104 -14.12 6.44 -5.82
C GLY A 104 -14.43 5.45 -4.69
N GLN A 105 -14.14 4.16 -4.83
CA GLN A 105 -14.39 3.19 -3.78
C GLN A 105 -13.40 3.33 -2.63
N ARG A 106 -13.91 3.12 -1.42
CA ARG A 106 -13.11 3.05 -0.21
C ARG A 106 -12.77 1.60 0.13
N LEU A 107 -11.54 1.21 -0.17
CA LEU A 107 -11.00 -0.10 0.21
C LEU A 107 -10.66 -0.08 1.70
N SER A 108 -11.03 -1.14 2.43
CA SER A 108 -10.83 -1.22 3.88
C SER A 108 -10.20 -2.54 4.27
N CYS A 109 -8.88 -2.56 4.22
CA CYS A 109 -8.03 -3.73 4.36
C CYS A 109 -7.64 -3.96 5.82
N SER A 110 -7.63 -5.23 6.25
CA SER A 110 -6.89 -5.61 7.44
C SER A 110 -5.40 -5.52 7.14
N CYS A 111 -4.63 -4.98 8.08
CA CYS A 111 -3.20 -4.80 7.98
C CYS A 111 -2.53 -5.36 9.23
N GLU A 112 -1.49 -6.17 9.05
CA GLU A 112 -0.59 -6.59 10.11
C GLU A 112 0.79 -6.01 9.86
N MET A 113 1.42 -5.49 10.91
CA MET A 113 2.76 -4.95 10.87
C MET A 113 3.60 -5.62 11.96
N THR A 114 4.76 -6.14 11.59
CA THR A 114 5.75 -6.66 12.53
C THR A 114 6.94 -5.70 12.54
N LEU A 115 7.24 -5.14 13.70
CA LEU A 115 8.36 -4.23 13.91
C LEU A 115 9.42 -4.95 14.74
N LEU A 116 10.62 -5.08 14.18
CA LEU A 116 11.81 -5.50 14.89
C LEU A 116 12.55 -4.25 15.39
N LEU A 117 12.85 -4.23 16.69
CA LEU A 117 13.53 -3.14 17.36
C LEU A 117 14.96 -3.54 17.69
N ASP A 118 15.87 -2.60 17.49
CA ASP A 118 17.23 -2.67 17.97
C ASP A 118 17.25 -2.69 19.50
N ALA A 119 17.99 -3.63 20.08
CA ALA A 119 18.02 -3.85 21.52
C ALA A 119 18.71 -2.70 22.28
N GLU A 120 19.67 -2.01 21.66
CA GLU A 120 20.43 -0.94 22.29
C GLU A 120 19.71 0.41 22.21
N SER A 121 19.21 0.76 21.03
CA SER A 121 18.59 2.07 20.76
C SER A 121 17.07 2.09 20.90
N GLY A 122 16.42 0.91 20.91
CA GLY A 122 14.96 0.79 20.91
C GLY A 122 14.30 1.29 19.63
N ARG A 123 15.05 1.45 18.54
CA ARG A 123 14.55 1.93 17.24
C ARG A 123 14.23 0.77 16.32
N VAL A 124 13.31 0.99 15.39
CA VAL A 124 12.88 -0.02 14.44
C VAL A 124 13.95 -0.23 13.36
N VAL A 125 14.47 -1.45 13.28
CA VAL A 125 15.46 -1.92 12.28
C VAL A 125 14.81 -2.62 11.10
N ARG A 126 13.63 -3.22 11.29
CA ARG A 126 12.90 -3.91 10.24
C ARG A 126 11.40 -3.77 10.46
N LEU A 127 10.70 -3.49 9.38
CA LEU A 127 9.26 -3.39 9.30
C LEU A 127 8.77 -4.39 8.26
N GLU A 128 7.93 -5.33 8.68
CA GLU A 128 7.21 -6.22 7.77
C GLU A 128 5.74 -5.86 7.79
N THR A 129 5.13 -5.79 6.61
CA THR A 129 3.72 -5.43 6.48
C THR A 129 2.98 -6.43 5.61
N SER A 130 1.79 -6.81 6.04
CA SER A 130 0.86 -7.65 5.29
C SER A 130 -0.49 -6.95 5.23
N ILE A 131 -1.04 -6.75 4.03
CA ILE A 131 -2.28 -6.00 3.81
C ILE A 131 -3.26 -6.87 3.03
N ASN A 132 -4.40 -7.24 3.63
CA ASN A 132 -5.40 -8.04 2.94
C ASN A 132 -6.22 -7.18 1.94
N LEU A 133 -5.60 -6.89 0.80
CA LEU A 133 -6.21 -6.13 -0.30
C LEU A 133 -7.26 -6.99 -1.04
N VAL A 134 -7.01 -8.30 -1.14
CA VAL A 134 -7.91 -9.26 -1.81
C VAL A 134 -9.30 -9.22 -1.20
N GLU A 135 -9.42 -9.28 0.14
CA GLU A 135 -10.72 -9.23 0.81
C GLU A 135 -11.50 -7.94 0.45
N SER A 136 -10.82 -6.81 0.40
CA SER A 136 -11.45 -5.52 0.04
C SER A 136 -11.86 -5.47 -1.43
N LEU A 137 -11.02 -5.97 -2.33
CA LEU A 137 -11.31 -5.99 -3.76
C LEU A 137 -12.45 -6.97 -4.09
N VAL A 138 -12.50 -8.15 -3.46
CA VAL A 138 -13.62 -9.09 -3.63
C VAL A 138 -14.95 -8.42 -3.25
N ARG A 139 -14.96 -7.63 -2.17
CA ARG A 139 -16.16 -6.91 -1.72
C ARG A 139 -16.63 -5.85 -2.73
N VAL A 140 -15.69 -5.20 -3.43
CA VAL A 140 -16.00 -4.15 -4.42
C VAL A 140 -16.35 -4.74 -5.79
N LEU A 141 -15.59 -5.73 -6.24
CA LEU A 141 -15.69 -6.27 -7.59
C LEU A 141 -16.73 -7.39 -7.71
N GLY A 142 -17.01 -8.09 -6.61
CA GLY A 142 -18.01 -9.15 -6.52
C GLY A 142 -17.58 -10.51 -7.11
N SER A 143 -16.37 -10.59 -7.67
CA SER A 143 -15.86 -11.77 -8.38
C SER A 143 -14.38 -11.98 -8.08
N ALA A 144 -13.98 -13.22 -7.81
CA ALA A 144 -12.56 -13.56 -7.65
C ALA A 144 -11.79 -13.41 -8.97
N GLY A 145 -12.44 -13.63 -10.12
CA GLY A 145 -11.84 -13.43 -11.43
C GLY A 145 -11.45 -11.97 -11.66
N ASP A 146 -12.38 -11.05 -11.36
CA ASP A 146 -12.16 -9.60 -11.46
C ASP A 146 -10.99 -9.15 -10.57
N VAL A 147 -10.86 -9.73 -9.37
CA VAL A 147 -9.75 -9.42 -8.44
C VAL A 147 -8.41 -9.90 -8.99
N VAL A 148 -8.36 -11.09 -9.59
CA VAL A 148 -7.15 -11.59 -10.25
C VAL A 148 -6.78 -10.66 -11.40
N SER A 149 -7.74 -10.27 -12.25
CA SER A 149 -7.49 -9.35 -13.37
C SER A 149 -6.90 -8.00 -12.91
N VAL A 150 -7.41 -7.44 -11.81
CA VAL A 150 -6.92 -6.17 -11.24
C VAL A 150 -5.52 -6.31 -10.62
N LEU A 151 -5.24 -7.42 -9.93
CA LEU A 151 -3.98 -7.61 -9.22
C LEU A 151 -2.84 -8.11 -10.12
N GLN A 152 -3.16 -8.87 -11.17
CA GLN A 152 -2.16 -9.52 -12.04
C GLN A 152 -1.22 -8.53 -12.73
N GLN A 153 -1.70 -7.32 -13.02
CA GLN A 153 -0.92 -6.26 -13.68
C GLN A 153 -0.78 -5.00 -12.82
N ALA A 154 -1.02 -5.12 -11.51
CA ALA A 154 -0.85 -4.02 -10.57
C ALA A 154 0.65 -3.71 -10.38
N LEU A 155 0.99 -2.43 -10.33
CA LEU A 155 2.35 -1.95 -10.05
C LEU A 155 2.62 -1.90 -8.53
N MET A 156 2.43 -3.03 -7.86
CA MET A 156 2.64 -3.19 -6.43
C MET A 156 3.35 -4.52 -6.17
N THR A 157 4.43 -4.51 -5.40
CA THR A 157 5.10 -5.77 -5.04
C THR A 157 4.29 -6.55 -3.99
N PRO A 158 4.54 -7.86 -3.81
CA PRO A 158 3.92 -8.63 -2.73
C PRO A 158 4.17 -8.06 -1.33
N GLU A 159 5.23 -7.29 -1.15
CA GLU A 159 5.56 -6.55 0.07
C GLU A 159 4.85 -5.18 0.16
N TYR A 160 3.89 -4.92 -0.74
CA TYR A 160 3.13 -3.68 -0.88
C TYR A 160 3.98 -2.45 -1.22
N VAL A 161 5.21 -2.65 -1.69
CA VAL A 161 6.09 -1.57 -2.14
C VAL A 161 5.55 -1.05 -3.47
N VAL A 162 5.42 0.27 -3.57
CA VAL A 162 4.96 0.92 -4.81
C VAL A 162 6.13 1.60 -5.51
N GLY A 163 6.26 1.30 -6.81
CA GLY A 163 7.30 1.83 -7.68
C GLY A 163 7.17 3.34 -7.91
N ASP A 164 8.21 3.95 -8.48
CA ASP A 164 8.11 5.32 -8.97
C ASP A 164 7.50 5.33 -10.37
N VAL A 165 6.42 6.08 -10.57
CA VAL A 165 5.78 6.22 -11.89
C VAL A 165 6.65 7.03 -12.87
N ASN A 166 7.68 7.74 -12.38
CA ASN A 166 8.64 8.49 -13.20
C ASN A 166 9.96 7.74 -13.43
N ALA A 167 10.08 6.47 -13.05
CA ALA A 167 11.29 5.67 -13.27
C ALA A 167 11.21 4.77 -14.53
N ALA A 168 10.24 5.03 -15.43
CA ALA A 168 10.11 4.39 -16.73
C ALA A 168 10.54 5.34 -17.85
#